data_AF-A0A7C6N821-F1
#
_entry.id   AF-A0A7C6N821-F1
#
_cell.length_a   1.000
_cell.length_b   1.000
_cell.length_c   1.000
_cell.angle_alpha   90.00
_cell.angle_beta   90.00
_cell.angle_gamma   90.00
#
_symmetry.space_group_name_H-M   'P 1'
#
loop_
_entity.id
_entity.type
_entity.pdbx_description
1 polymer ?
#
loop_
_entity_poly.entity_id
_entity_poly.type
_entity_poly.pdbx_seq_one_letter_code
_entity_poly.pdbx_strand_id
1 'polypeptide(L)'
;MRGWLTRLFASRAGLILTGGTIGLLAVLLEKLGNPPGTGLCISCFERDIAGALGLHQTEGGQYIRPEIIGLVLGSSLSALLFGEFKARGGSSPLIRFFLGAFAMIGALTFMGCPIGVILRLAGGNLNALLALSGLVTGVAIGVGFIRSGFDLGGKQTLPPINAWLMPLFMLALLFIFLADLRVNDAAAPFRSWVEPSSLSAPLDVALFAGLLTG
;
A
#
# COMPACT_ATOMS: atom_id res chain seq x y z
N MET A 1 27.45 -9.97 7.15
CA MET A 1 26.77 -8.75 6.65
C MET A 1 25.33 -8.62 7.18
N ARG A 2 24.46 -9.65 7.12
CA ARG A 2 23.07 -9.57 7.62
C ARG A 2 22.92 -9.08 9.07
N GLY A 3 23.69 -9.62 10.01
CA GLY A 3 23.48 -9.35 11.45
C GLY A 3 23.70 -7.89 11.88
N TRP A 4 24.58 -7.13 11.23
CA TRP A 4 24.82 -5.72 11.58
C TRP A 4 23.75 -4.80 11.01
N LEU A 5 23.34 -5.01 9.74
CA LEU A 5 22.25 -4.26 9.11
C LEU A 5 20.93 -4.45 9.87
N THR A 6 20.59 -5.68 10.25
CA THR A 6 19.36 -5.95 11.03
C THR A 6 19.38 -5.24 12.38
N ARG A 7 20.54 -5.18 13.06
CA ARG A 7 20.69 -4.44 14.32
C ARG A 7 20.59 -2.93 14.13
N LEU A 8 21.10 -2.41 13.01
CA LEU A 8 21.02 -0.99 12.68
C LEU A 8 19.58 -0.56 12.42
N PHE A 9 18.82 -1.30 11.61
CA PHE A 9 17.40 -1.01 11.36
C PHE A 9 16.48 -1.30 12.57
N ALA A 10 16.86 -2.22 13.45
CA ALA A 10 16.14 -2.46 14.71
C ALA A 10 16.47 -1.43 15.81
N SER A 11 17.47 -0.58 15.59
CA SER A 11 17.84 0.47 16.55
C SER A 11 16.85 1.64 16.51
N ARG A 12 16.80 2.45 17.58
CA ARG A 12 15.99 3.68 17.62
C ARG A 12 16.35 4.62 16.47
N ALA A 13 17.64 4.74 16.15
CA ALA A 13 18.12 5.55 15.04
C ALA A 13 17.63 5.00 13.68
N GLY A 14 17.63 3.67 13.50
CA GLY A 14 17.08 3.02 12.32
C GLY A 14 15.59 3.31 12.12
N LEU A 15 14.79 3.18 13.18
CA LEU A 15 13.35 3.48 13.14
C LEU A 15 13.07 4.96 12.79
N ILE A 16 13.82 5.89 13.38
CA ILE A 16 13.68 7.33 13.10
C ILE A 16 14.07 7.62 11.65
N LEU A 17 15.17 7.05 11.17
CA LEU A 17 15.62 7.23 9.79
C LEU A 17 14.57 6.69 8.80
N THR A 18 14.08 5.47 9.00
CA THR A 18 13.07 4.86 8.13
C THR A 18 11.76 5.66 8.12
N GLY A 19 11.26 6.05 9.30
CA GLY A 19 10.05 6.88 9.39
C GLY A 19 10.24 8.24 8.72
N GLY A 20 11.39 8.87 8.94
CA GLY A 20 11.77 10.14 8.31
C GLY A 20 11.89 10.04 6.80
N THR A 21 12.48 8.96 6.26
CA THR A 21 12.58 8.74 4.81
C THR A 21 11.21 8.52 4.18
N ILE A 22 10.34 7.73 4.81
CA ILE A 22 8.97 7.50 4.30
C ILE A 22 8.17 8.81 4.30
N GLY A 23 8.25 9.58 5.40
CA GLY A 23 7.59 10.88 5.49
C GLY A 23 8.10 11.87 4.43
N LEU A 24 9.42 11.94 4.22
CA LEU A 24 10.04 12.79 3.20
C LEU A 24 9.57 12.39 1.79
N LEU A 25 9.60 11.09 1.47
CA LEU A 25 9.13 10.58 0.18
C LEU A 25 7.64 10.89 -0.03
N ALA A 26 6.81 10.77 1.01
CA ALA A 26 5.38 11.06 0.91
C ALA A 26 5.11 12.54 0.59
N VAL A 27 5.83 13.47 1.21
CA VAL A 27 5.74 14.92 0.90
C VAL A 27 6.28 15.22 -0.50
N LEU A 28 7.38 14.58 -0.92
CA LEU A 28 7.93 14.76 -2.25
C LEU A 28 6.97 14.26 -3.34
N LEU A 29 6.34 13.10 -3.14
CA LEU A 29 5.35 12.55 -4.07
C LEU A 29 4.14 13.48 -4.22
N GLU A 30 3.64 14.04 -3.13
CA GLU A 30 2.56 15.03 -3.17
C GLU A 30 2.97 16.29 -3.96
N LYS A 31 4.17 16.83 -3.72
CA LYS A 31 4.69 17.97 -4.47
C LYS A 31 4.90 17.71 -5.95
N LEU A 32 5.23 16.47 -6.32
CA LEU A 32 5.56 16.08 -7.69
C LEU A 32 4.34 15.64 -8.50
N GLY A 33 3.13 15.64 -7.93
CA GLY A 33 1.90 15.47 -8.70
C GLY A 33 0.90 14.47 -8.12
N ASN A 34 1.20 13.78 -7.01
CA ASN A 34 0.20 12.93 -6.36
C ASN A 34 -0.92 13.76 -5.71
N PRO A 35 -2.13 13.19 -5.53
CA PRO A 35 -3.26 13.92 -5.00
C PRO A 35 -2.96 14.55 -3.63
N PRO A 36 -3.48 15.76 -3.35
CA PRO A 36 -3.21 16.49 -2.11
C PRO A 36 -3.65 15.68 -0.89
N GLY A 37 -2.77 15.59 0.11
CA GLY A 37 -2.97 14.82 1.33
C GLY A 37 -2.94 13.30 1.17
N THR A 38 -2.43 12.76 0.05
CA THR A 38 -2.29 11.31 -0.16
C THR A 38 -0.84 10.81 -0.15
N GLY A 39 0.12 11.53 -0.75
CA GLY A 39 1.56 11.19 -0.77
C GLY A 39 1.84 9.75 -1.24
N LEU A 40 1.88 8.82 -0.27
CA LEU A 40 1.94 7.37 -0.46
C LEU A 40 0.75 6.70 0.27
N CYS A 41 -0.45 6.80 -0.30
CA CYS A 41 -1.67 6.29 0.31
C CYS A 41 -2.03 4.91 -0.23
N ILE A 42 -1.69 3.86 0.50
CA ILE A 42 -1.84 2.47 0.05
C ILE A 42 -3.31 2.14 -0.26
N SER A 43 -4.24 2.49 0.63
CA SER A 43 -5.67 2.17 0.45
C SER A 43 -6.30 2.87 -0.75
N CYS A 44 -5.99 4.16 -0.97
CA CYS A 44 -6.49 4.88 -2.13
C CYS A 44 -5.87 4.35 -3.43
N PHE A 45 -4.58 4.00 -3.42
CA PHE A 45 -3.90 3.50 -4.60
C PHE A 45 -4.33 2.07 -4.96
N GLU A 46 -4.64 1.22 -3.99
CA GLU A 46 -5.24 -0.10 -4.23
C GLU A 46 -6.64 0.03 -4.86
N ARG A 47 -7.46 0.99 -4.39
CA ARG A 47 -8.72 1.33 -5.05
C ARG A 47 -8.48 1.79 -6.49
N ASP A 48 -7.51 2.67 -6.73
CA ASP A 48 -7.22 3.17 -8.08
C ASP A 48 -6.79 2.05 -9.05
N ILE A 49 -5.99 1.09 -8.55
CA ILE A 49 -5.59 -0.10 -9.31
C ILE A 49 -6.82 -1.00 -9.56
N ALA A 50 -7.68 -1.20 -8.57
CA ALA A 50 -8.89 -2.00 -8.73
C ALA A 50 -9.83 -1.40 -9.79
N GLY A 51 -10.00 -0.07 -9.81
CA GLY A 51 -10.77 0.61 -10.85
C GLY A 51 -10.08 0.58 -12.21
N ALA A 52 -8.76 0.69 -12.27
CA ALA A 52 -8.01 0.53 -13.52
C ALA A 52 -8.19 -0.87 -14.12
N LEU A 53 -8.24 -1.91 -13.29
CA LEU A 53 -8.52 -3.29 -13.70
C LEU A 53 -10.00 -3.57 -14.02
N GLY A 54 -10.88 -2.58 -13.85
CA GLY A 54 -12.31 -2.72 -14.12
C GLY A 54 -13.10 -3.47 -13.05
N LEU A 55 -12.54 -3.67 -11.86
CA LEU A 55 -13.25 -4.28 -10.73
C LEU A 55 -14.35 -3.36 -10.17
N HIS A 56 -14.26 -2.07 -10.45
CA HIS A 56 -15.33 -1.08 -10.28
C HIS A 56 -15.18 0.03 -11.33
N GLN A 57 -16.27 0.77 -11.60
CA GLN A 57 -16.31 1.81 -12.64
C GLN A 57 -16.41 3.25 -12.11
N THR A 58 -15.96 3.49 -10.87
CA THR A 58 -15.88 4.85 -10.33
C THR A 58 -14.85 5.69 -11.09
N GLU A 59 -15.31 6.73 -11.78
CA GLU A 59 -14.49 7.56 -12.68
C GLU A 59 -13.27 8.19 -12.00
N GLY A 60 -13.34 8.58 -10.72
CA GLY A 60 -12.20 9.18 -10.00
C GLY A 60 -11.17 8.19 -9.45
N GLY A 61 -11.30 6.89 -9.75
CA GLY A 61 -10.53 5.81 -9.14
C GLY A 61 -9.92 4.84 -10.14
N GLN A 62 -9.45 5.30 -11.30
CA GLN A 62 -8.95 4.42 -12.37
C GLN A 62 -7.54 4.84 -12.80
N TYR A 63 -6.54 4.32 -12.10
CA TYR A 63 -5.13 4.51 -12.48
C TYR A 63 -4.26 3.40 -11.87
N ILE A 64 -3.44 2.76 -12.69
CA ILE A 64 -2.44 1.81 -12.18
C ILE A 64 -1.32 2.63 -11.51
N ARG A 65 -1.29 2.64 -10.18
CA ARG A 65 -0.34 3.39 -9.35
C ARG A 65 1.02 2.68 -9.29
N PRO A 66 2.09 3.20 -9.93
CA PRO A 66 3.41 2.57 -9.91
C PRO A 66 4.05 2.50 -8.52
N GLU A 67 3.59 3.33 -7.58
CA GLU A 67 4.06 3.35 -6.19
C GLU A 67 3.81 2.01 -5.49
N ILE A 68 2.64 1.40 -5.71
CA ILE A 68 2.29 0.10 -5.09
C ILE A 68 3.09 -1.03 -5.72
N ILE A 69 3.30 -0.96 -7.04
CA ILE A 69 4.17 -1.90 -7.75
C ILE A 69 5.59 -1.83 -7.18
N GLY A 70 6.13 -0.61 -7.05
CA GLY A 70 7.44 -0.36 -6.46
C GLY A 70 7.53 -0.89 -5.03
N LEU A 71 6.53 -0.61 -4.18
CA LEU A 71 6.46 -1.08 -2.79
C LEU A 71 6.53 -2.61 -2.69
N VAL A 72 5.77 -3.32 -3.52
CA VAL A 72 5.74 -4.78 -3.50
C VAL A 72 7.05 -5.37 -4.02
N LEU A 73 7.63 -4.78 -5.07
CA LEU A 73 8.91 -5.25 -5.62
C LEU A 73 10.09 -4.94 -4.68
N GLY A 74 10.10 -3.76 -4.07
CA GLY A 74 11.08 -3.36 -3.05
C GLY A 74 11.06 -4.31 -1.85
N SER A 75 9.87 -4.54 -1.28
CA SER A 75 9.73 -5.45 -0.13
C SER A 75 10.09 -6.90 -0.46
N SER A 76 9.82 -7.34 -1.69
CA SER A 76 10.23 -8.66 -2.17
C SER A 76 11.75 -8.76 -2.35
N LEU A 77 12.38 -7.73 -2.92
CA LEU A 77 13.83 -7.66 -3.06
C LEU A 77 14.51 -7.63 -1.69
N SER A 78 14.02 -6.80 -0.77
CA SER A 78 14.45 -6.73 0.63
C SER A 78 14.36 -8.11 1.28
N ALA A 79 13.23 -8.81 1.16
CA ALA A 79 13.05 -10.15 1.70
C ALA A 79 14.01 -11.19 1.09
N LEU A 80 14.38 -11.07 -0.20
CA LEU A 80 15.38 -11.93 -0.83
C LEU A 80 16.79 -11.65 -0.31
N LEU A 81 17.19 -10.37 -0.21
CA LEU A 81 18.49 -9.93 0.31
C LEU A 81 18.67 -10.38 1.77
N PHE A 82 17.64 -10.26 2.61
CA PHE A 82 17.63 -10.73 3.98
C PHE A 82 17.29 -12.22 4.14
N GLY A 83 16.93 -12.92 3.05
CA GLY A 83 16.69 -14.37 3.02
C GLY A 83 15.49 -14.79 3.85
N GLU A 84 14.55 -13.88 4.01
CA GLU A 84 13.28 -14.06 4.67
C GLU A 84 12.14 -14.30 3.68
N PHE A 85 12.44 -14.35 2.38
CA PHE A 85 11.50 -14.67 1.32
C PHE A 85 10.99 -16.12 1.45
N LYS A 86 9.84 -16.28 2.11
CA LYS A 86 9.22 -17.58 2.42
C LYS A 86 7.73 -17.51 2.16
N ALA A 87 7.21 -18.49 1.41
CA ALA A 87 5.77 -18.63 1.19
C ALA A 87 5.07 -19.07 2.49
N ARG A 88 4.22 -18.20 3.03
CA ARG A 88 3.46 -18.42 4.27
C ARG A 88 1.98 -18.16 4.04
N GLY A 89 1.15 -19.05 4.55
CA GLY A 89 -0.31 -19.00 4.47
C GLY A 89 -0.98 -18.90 5.83
N GLY A 90 -2.30 -18.72 5.81
CA GLY A 90 -3.16 -18.78 6.98
C GLY A 90 -4.11 -19.96 6.96
N SER A 91 -4.41 -20.52 8.13
CA SER A 91 -5.41 -21.57 8.27
C SER A 91 -6.86 -21.06 8.18
N SER A 92 -7.10 -19.75 8.39
CA SER A 92 -8.45 -19.16 8.41
C SER A 92 -8.63 -18.10 7.31
N PRO A 93 -8.72 -18.49 6.02
CA PRO A 93 -8.76 -17.57 4.89
C PRO A 93 -10.01 -16.67 4.90
N LEU A 94 -11.18 -17.22 5.27
CA LEU A 94 -12.44 -16.47 5.27
C LEU A 94 -12.43 -15.31 6.27
N ILE A 95 -11.95 -15.56 7.49
CA ILE A 95 -11.84 -14.52 8.54
C ILE A 95 -10.88 -13.42 8.08
N ARG A 96 -9.72 -13.80 7.52
CA ARG A 96 -8.72 -12.84 7.02
C ARG A 96 -9.27 -11.99 5.87
N PHE A 97 -10.05 -12.61 4.98
CA PHE A 97 -10.73 -11.90 3.90
C PHE A 97 -11.71 -10.85 4.43
N PHE A 98 -12.61 -11.21 5.35
CA PHE A 98 -13.56 -10.25 5.92
C PHE A 98 -12.85 -9.15 6.73
N LEU A 99 -11.81 -9.48 7.49
CA LEU A 99 -11.00 -8.46 8.18
C LEU A 99 -10.37 -7.47 7.20
N GLY A 100 -9.81 -7.96 6.09
CA GLY A 100 -9.28 -7.09 5.03
C GLY A 100 -10.37 -6.25 4.36
N ALA A 101 -11.53 -6.84 4.06
CA ALA A 101 -12.65 -6.14 3.46
C ALA A 101 -13.16 -4.99 4.37
N PHE A 102 -13.37 -5.26 5.66
CA PHE A 102 -13.76 -4.23 6.62
C PHE A 102 -12.67 -3.17 6.81
N ALA A 103 -11.39 -3.56 6.81
CA ALA A 103 -10.28 -2.61 6.86
C ALA A 103 -10.29 -1.68 5.65
N MET A 104 -10.52 -2.20 4.44
CA MET A 104 -10.59 -1.38 3.22
C MET A 104 -11.83 -0.48 3.18
N ILE A 105 -13.00 -1.00 3.57
CA ILE A 105 -14.23 -0.19 3.68
C ILE A 105 -14.01 0.96 4.66
N GLY A 106 -13.44 0.68 5.84
CA GLY A 106 -13.11 1.71 6.83
C GLY A 106 -12.08 2.71 6.31
N ALA A 107 -10.99 2.24 5.71
CA ALA A 107 -9.92 3.09 5.20
C ALA A 107 -10.41 4.05 4.09
N LEU A 108 -11.30 3.59 3.22
CA LEU A 108 -11.88 4.41 2.15
C LEU A 108 -12.94 5.38 2.66
N THR A 109 -13.81 4.92 3.57
CA THR A 109 -14.89 5.75 4.14
C THR A 109 -14.34 6.90 4.98
N PHE A 110 -13.34 6.62 5.81
CA PHE A 110 -12.75 7.61 6.72
C PHE A 110 -11.45 8.24 6.20
N MET A 111 -11.03 7.90 4.97
CA MET A 111 -9.75 8.38 4.39
C MET A 111 -8.53 8.08 5.30
N GLY A 112 -8.58 6.95 6.01
CA GLY A 112 -7.78 6.67 7.21
C GLY A 112 -6.39 6.06 7.01
N CYS A 113 -5.72 6.29 5.88
CA CYS A 113 -4.34 5.79 5.72
C CYS A 113 -3.39 6.51 6.70
N PRO A 114 -2.51 5.82 7.44
CA PRO A 114 -1.63 6.46 8.43
C PRO A 114 -0.83 7.63 7.86
N ILE A 115 -0.27 7.44 6.67
CA ILE A 115 0.51 8.48 5.97
C ILE A 115 -0.41 9.63 5.53
N GLY A 116 -1.53 9.32 4.88
CA GLY A 116 -2.48 10.32 4.40
C GLY A 116 -3.12 11.15 5.52
N VAL A 117 -3.41 10.55 6.68
CA VAL A 117 -3.95 11.25 7.85
C VAL A 117 -2.94 12.26 8.38
N ILE A 118 -1.66 11.86 8.48
CA ILE A 118 -0.59 12.76 8.94
C ILE A 118 -0.39 13.91 7.95
N LEU A 119 -0.35 13.63 6.64
CA LEU A 119 -0.20 14.68 5.61
C LEU A 119 -1.38 15.65 5.59
N ARG A 120 -2.62 15.15 5.70
CA ARG A 120 -3.81 16.00 5.78
C ARG A 120 -3.82 16.88 7.01
N LEU A 121 -3.41 16.34 8.16
CA LEU A 121 -3.30 17.12 9.38
C LEU A 121 -2.22 18.21 9.24
N ALA A 122 -1.07 17.88 8.62
CA ALA A 122 -0.01 18.83 8.32
C ALA A 122 -0.45 19.92 7.32
N GLY A 123 -1.34 19.57 6.38
CA GLY A 123 -1.99 20.50 5.45
C GLY A 123 -3.10 21.37 6.07
N GLY A 124 -3.33 21.28 7.38
CA GLY A 124 -4.31 22.10 8.10
C GLY A 124 -5.75 21.54 8.11
N ASN A 125 -5.97 20.31 7.64
CA ASN A 125 -7.29 19.70 7.63
C ASN A 125 -7.63 19.05 8.99
N LEU A 126 -8.41 19.75 9.81
CA LEU A 126 -8.86 19.29 11.13
C LEU A 126 -9.72 18.03 11.10
N ASN A 127 -10.38 17.70 9.97
CA ASN A 127 -11.11 16.44 9.84
C ASN A 127 -10.18 15.21 9.94
N ALA A 128 -8.88 15.39 9.71
CA ALA A 128 -7.88 14.35 9.93
C ALA A 128 -7.83 13.89 11.41
N LEU A 129 -8.22 14.72 12.37
CA LEU A 129 -8.30 14.33 13.78
C LEU A 129 -9.39 13.29 14.04
N LEU A 130 -10.53 13.39 13.34
CA LEU A 130 -11.60 12.41 13.41
C LEU A 130 -11.19 11.09 12.74
N ALA A 131 -10.51 11.18 11.60
CA ALA A 131 -9.94 10.00 10.93
C ALA A 131 -8.88 9.31 11.81
N LEU A 132 -8.02 10.09 12.48
CA LEU A 132 -7.01 9.60 13.40
C LEU A 132 -7.63 8.93 14.63
N SER A 133 -8.64 9.56 15.25
CA SER A 133 -9.31 8.97 16.42
C SER A 133 -10.04 7.68 16.06
N GLY A 134 -10.67 7.62 14.88
CA GLY A 134 -11.27 6.40 14.34
C GLY A 134 -10.23 5.29 14.14
N LEU A 135 -9.08 5.61 13.51
CA LEU A 135 -7.99 4.67 13.30
C LEU A 135 -7.43 4.15 14.64
N VAL A 136 -7.14 5.05 15.58
CA VAL A 136 -6.61 4.70 16.92
C VAL A 136 -7.61 3.83 17.68
N THR A 137 -8.89 4.18 17.66
CA THR A 137 -9.94 3.42 18.36
C THR A 137 -10.11 2.04 17.74
N GLY A 138 -10.15 1.93 16.41
CA GLY A 138 -10.25 0.66 15.70
C GLY A 138 -9.06 -0.26 15.99
N VAL A 139 -7.84 0.27 15.97
CA VAL A 139 -6.63 -0.47 16.35
C VAL A 139 -6.68 -0.90 17.81
N ALA A 140 -7.10 -0.02 18.73
CA ALA A 140 -7.21 -0.34 20.16
C ALA A 140 -8.20 -1.48 20.42
N ILE A 141 -9.37 -1.46 19.76
CA ILE A 141 -10.37 -2.53 19.83
C ILE A 141 -9.78 -3.84 19.28
N GLY A 142 -9.13 -3.79 18.10
CA GLY A 142 -8.49 -4.96 17.50
C GLY A 142 -7.40 -5.57 18.39
N VAL A 143 -6.56 -4.74 19.02
CA VAL A 143 -5.57 -5.19 20.01
C VAL A 143 -6.24 -5.81 21.23
N GLY A 144 -7.38 -5.26 21.67
CA GLY A 144 -8.21 -5.85 22.73
C GLY A 144 -8.64 -7.28 22.40
N PHE A 145 -9.21 -7.51 21.22
CA PHE A 145 -9.61 -8.85 20.76
C PHE A 145 -8.44 -9.84 20.72
N ILE A 146 -7.29 -9.40 20.19
CA ILE A 146 -6.07 -10.24 20.14
C ILE A 146 -5.62 -10.61 21.56
N ARG A 147 -5.65 -9.66 22.51
CA ARG A 147 -5.30 -9.91 23.92
C ARG A 147 -6.30 -10.84 24.62
N SER A 148 -7.56 -10.87 24.20
CA SER A 148 -8.60 -11.76 24.72
C SER A 148 -8.54 -13.19 24.19
N GLY A 149 -7.53 -13.54 23.39
CA GLY A 149 -7.31 -14.91 22.89
C GLY A 149 -7.81 -15.17 21.46
N PHE A 150 -8.17 -14.13 20.70
CA PHE A 150 -8.46 -14.27 19.28
C PHE A 150 -7.18 -14.61 18.50
N ASP A 151 -7.16 -15.77 17.85
CA ASP A 151 -6.07 -16.21 16.98
C ASP A 151 -6.56 -16.44 15.54
N LEU A 152 -5.76 -16.00 14.57
CA LEU A 152 -6.00 -16.15 13.13
C LEU A 152 -5.53 -17.51 12.58
N GLY A 153 -5.28 -18.43 13.52
CA GLY A 153 -4.80 -19.79 13.34
C GLY A 153 -3.38 -19.89 12.81
N GLY A 154 -2.85 -21.11 12.81
CA GLY A 154 -1.44 -21.40 12.58
C GLY A 154 -0.91 -20.94 11.22
N LYS A 155 0.37 -20.56 11.18
CA LYS A 155 1.11 -20.28 9.95
C LYS A 155 1.36 -21.61 9.22
N GLN A 156 0.87 -21.72 7.99
CA GLN A 156 1.17 -22.87 7.13
C GLN A 156 2.29 -22.54 6.16
N THR A 157 3.22 -23.47 5.97
CA THR A 157 4.23 -23.40 4.92
C THR A 157 3.58 -23.76 3.60
N LEU A 158 3.73 -22.88 2.61
CA LEU A 158 3.16 -23.07 1.27
C LEU A 158 4.29 -23.35 0.27
N PRO A 159 3.97 -23.93 -0.91
CA PRO A 159 4.94 -24.06 -1.98
C PRO A 159 5.51 -22.68 -2.37
N PRO A 160 6.78 -22.61 -2.80
CA PRO A 160 7.48 -21.34 -3.05
C PRO A 160 6.82 -20.48 -4.14
N ILE A 161 6.07 -21.09 -5.06
CA ILE A 161 5.29 -20.39 -6.10
C ILE A 161 4.33 -19.36 -5.51
N ASN A 162 3.78 -19.62 -4.31
CA ASN A 162 2.84 -18.69 -3.67
C ASN A 162 3.50 -17.39 -3.22
N ALA A 163 4.81 -17.39 -2.94
CA ALA A 163 5.55 -16.17 -2.64
C ALA A 163 5.83 -15.34 -3.91
N TRP A 164 6.03 -16.00 -5.06
CA TRP A 164 6.33 -15.36 -6.33
C TRP A 164 5.10 -14.82 -7.06
N LEU A 165 3.89 -15.29 -6.71
CA LEU A 165 2.66 -14.87 -7.36
C LEU A 165 2.46 -13.35 -7.32
N MET A 166 2.65 -12.74 -6.15
CA MET A 166 2.41 -11.30 -5.97
C MET A 166 3.46 -10.43 -6.69
N PRO A 167 4.77 -10.68 -6.57
CA PRO A 167 5.78 -9.97 -7.37
C PRO A 167 5.57 -10.11 -8.89
N LEU A 168 5.25 -11.32 -9.37
CA LEU A 168 5.00 -11.56 -10.79
C LEU A 168 3.75 -10.83 -11.27
N PHE A 169 2.68 -10.81 -10.46
CA PHE A 169 1.48 -10.04 -10.75
C PHE A 169 1.78 -8.54 -10.87
N MET A 170 2.58 -7.98 -9.94
CA MET A 170 2.97 -6.57 -9.99
C MET A 170 3.86 -6.25 -11.21
N LEU A 171 4.76 -7.15 -11.60
CA LEU A 171 5.53 -7.01 -12.85
C LEU A 171 4.64 -7.07 -14.09
N ALA A 172 3.63 -7.95 -14.11
CA ALA A 172 2.67 -8.00 -15.20
C ALA A 172 1.85 -6.69 -15.29
N LEU A 173 1.39 -6.15 -14.16
CA LEU A 173 0.74 -4.84 -14.13
C LEU A 173 1.65 -3.71 -14.61
N LEU A 174 2.93 -3.73 -14.22
CA LEU A 174 3.91 -2.75 -14.68
C LEU A 174 4.10 -2.84 -16.19
N PHE A 175 4.22 -4.04 -16.73
CA PHE A 175 4.33 -4.27 -18.17
C PHE A 175 3.10 -3.76 -18.91
N ILE A 176 1.89 -4.07 -18.43
CA ILE A 176 0.63 -3.56 -18.98
C ILE A 176 0.60 -2.03 -18.99
N PHE A 177 1.04 -1.41 -17.89
CA PHE A 177 1.10 0.05 -17.76
C PHE A 177 2.11 0.69 -18.73
N LEU A 178 3.31 0.12 -18.86
CA LEU A 178 4.37 0.65 -19.71
C LEU A 178 4.09 0.45 -21.20
N ALA A 179 3.47 -0.67 -21.57
CA ALA A 179 3.12 -0.98 -22.94
C ALA A 179 1.85 -0.23 -23.43
N ASP A 180 1.19 0.53 -22.55
CA ASP A 180 -0.12 1.19 -22.78
C ASP A 180 -1.10 0.24 -23.49
N LEU A 181 -1.16 -1.01 -23.01
CA LEU A 181 -1.98 -2.09 -23.58
C LEU A 181 -3.46 -1.77 -23.37
N ARG A 182 -4.03 -0.93 -24.23
CA ARG A 182 -5.46 -0.62 -24.28
C ARG A 182 -6.15 -1.62 -25.19
N VAL A 183 -7.00 -2.46 -24.59
CA VAL A 183 -7.74 -3.47 -25.35
C VAL A 183 -8.87 -2.82 -26.15
N ASN A 184 -9.61 -1.88 -25.55
CA ASN A 184 -10.65 -1.03 -26.16
C ASN A 184 -10.99 0.14 -25.20
N ASP A 185 -11.62 1.22 -25.66
CA ASP A 185 -12.09 2.32 -24.78
C ASP A 185 -13.11 1.85 -23.71
N ALA A 186 -13.76 0.72 -23.95
CA ALA A 186 -14.71 0.08 -23.04
C ALA A 186 -14.12 -1.09 -22.22
N ALA A 187 -12.82 -1.38 -22.37
CA ALA A 187 -12.17 -2.52 -21.72
C ALA A 187 -10.96 -2.09 -20.88
N ALA A 188 -10.79 -2.71 -19.72
CA ALA A 188 -9.62 -2.50 -18.87
C ALA A 188 -8.31 -2.77 -19.65
N PRO A 189 -7.24 -1.99 -19.40
CA PRO A 189 -7.06 -1.05 -18.30
C PRO A 189 -7.69 0.32 -18.53
N PHE A 190 -8.45 0.81 -17.55
CA PHE A 190 -9.04 2.16 -17.57
C PHE A 190 -8.06 3.20 -17.01
N ARG A 191 -8.04 4.38 -17.63
CA ARG A 191 -7.35 5.57 -17.12
C ARG A 191 -8.36 6.71 -17.02
N SER A 192 -8.58 7.19 -15.80
CA SER A 192 -9.46 8.31 -15.53
C SER A 192 -8.83 9.65 -15.84
N TRP A 193 -9.65 10.58 -16.31
CA TRP A 193 -9.29 11.99 -16.49
C TRP A 193 -9.83 12.89 -15.35
N VAL A 194 -10.53 12.29 -14.38
CA VAL A 194 -11.15 12.98 -13.23
C VAL A 194 -10.24 12.87 -12.00
N GLU A 195 -10.15 13.95 -11.24
CA GLU A 195 -9.47 13.94 -9.94
C GLU A 195 -10.16 12.97 -8.96
N PRO A 196 -9.42 12.29 -8.07
CA PRO A 196 -7.98 12.38 -7.81
C PRO A 196 -7.10 11.54 -8.73
N SER A 197 -7.67 10.61 -9.51
CA SER A 197 -6.85 9.63 -10.24
C SER A 197 -6.09 10.20 -11.43
N SER A 198 -6.47 11.37 -11.94
CA SER A 198 -5.70 12.13 -12.95
C SER A 198 -4.40 12.73 -12.42
N LEU A 199 -4.30 12.97 -11.10
CA LEU A 199 -3.10 13.50 -10.45
C LEU A 199 -2.13 12.33 -10.18
N SER A 200 -0.96 12.36 -10.80
CA SER A 200 0.07 11.33 -10.60
C SER A 200 1.46 11.94 -10.66
N ALA A 201 2.34 11.46 -9.77
CA ALA A 201 3.77 11.74 -9.85
C ALA A 201 4.40 11.08 -11.09
N PRO A 202 5.54 11.60 -11.58
CA PRO A 202 6.31 10.96 -12.65
C PRO A 202 6.58 9.48 -12.35
N LEU A 203 6.39 8.63 -13.37
CA LEU A 203 6.46 7.17 -13.25
C LEU A 203 7.75 6.68 -12.57
N ASP A 204 8.89 7.24 -12.97
CA ASP A 204 10.22 6.92 -12.45
C ASP A 204 10.33 7.25 -10.97
N VAL A 205 9.87 8.43 -10.57
CA VAL A 205 9.86 8.87 -9.17
C VAL A 205 8.91 8.02 -8.33
N ALA A 206 7.70 7.75 -8.84
CA ALA A 206 6.70 6.92 -8.17
C ALA A 206 7.21 5.49 -7.92
N LEU A 207 7.79 4.87 -8.95
CA LEU A 207 8.34 3.51 -8.85
C LEU A 207 9.54 3.46 -7.90
N PHE A 208 10.45 4.44 -7.99
CA PHE A 208 11.63 4.52 -7.14
C PHE A 208 11.26 4.77 -5.66
N ALA A 209 10.32 5.69 -5.40
CA ALA A 209 9.83 5.96 -4.06
C ALA A 209 9.14 4.72 -3.46
N GLY A 210 8.34 4.01 -4.26
CA GLY A 210 7.77 2.72 -3.87
C GLY A 210 8.85 1.70 -3.52
N LEU A 211 9.86 1.54 -4.39
CA LEU A 211 10.94 0.57 -4.22
C LEU A 211 11.82 0.86 -2.99
N LEU A 212 12.03 2.14 -2.65
CA LEU A 212 12.73 2.52 -1.41
C LEU A 212 11.88 2.32 -0.15
N THR A 213 10.57 2.43 -0.27
CA THR A 213 9.64 2.26 0.86
C THR A 213 9.42 0.79 1.21
N GLY A 214 9.52 -0.10 0.22
CA GLY A 214 9.35 -1.55 0.37
C GLY A 214 10.61 -2.27 0.84
#